data_AF-A0A6P0PIX9-F1
#
_entry.id   AF-A0A6P0PIX9-F1
#
_cell.length_a   1.000
_cell.length_b   1.000
_cell.length_c   1.000
_cell.angle_alpha   90.00
_cell.angle_beta   90.00
_cell.angle_gamma   90.00
#
_symmetry.space_group_name_H-M   'P 1'
#
loop_
_entity.id
_entity.type
_entity.pdbx_description
1 polymer ?
#
loop_
_entity_poly.entity_id
_entity_poly.type
_entity_poly.pdbx_seq_one_letter_code
_entity_poly.pdbx_strand_id
1 'polypeptide(L)'
;MATRLIKLEDGILVEAEVPDNEAKPISTNVVKDVKSSFAQVKPILVSISRPIAEAWQEINKEMEIEQAEVEVGFNFEGEGNLYITKGKPDANLKVKLVLKPIAPKPFDVITVNSKGEEINRSSHEAVFFTEDLGKGVTLEMVSIPGGSFVMGSAENEVETDSPETPQHEVTIQPFYISKYPITQDQYQAIMGENPSHFKGGKRPVETVTWHNATKFCQKLSKKIGKTYKLPSESQWEYACRAGTTTPFYFGETITTDLVNYNGNYTYGDAPKGEYRGETTDVGTFPPNAFGLYDMHGNVWEWCQDIRHDNYEGAPNDGSAWETGGDSKIRVLRGGYWEDEPGNCRSAFRLWGDADFCNNNRGFRVVYLPGV
;
A
#
# COMPACT_ATOMS: atom_id res chain seq x y z
N MET A 1 26.73 22.28 -26.52
CA MET A 1 26.83 22.71 -25.11
C MET A 1 26.76 21.43 -24.30
N ALA A 2 27.71 21.15 -23.41
CA ALA A 2 27.71 19.90 -22.64
C ALA A 2 26.46 19.84 -21.75
N THR A 3 25.66 18.77 -21.86
CA THR A 3 24.53 18.55 -20.95
C THR A 3 25.09 18.28 -19.55
N ARG A 4 24.84 19.22 -18.63
CA ARG A 4 25.19 19.07 -17.22
C ARG A 4 24.06 18.33 -16.51
N LEU A 5 24.36 17.15 -15.99
CA LEU A 5 23.47 16.44 -15.08
C LEU A 5 23.98 16.57 -13.65
N ILE A 6 23.04 16.53 -12.71
CA ILE A 6 23.36 16.35 -11.31
C ILE A 6 23.44 14.84 -11.06
N LYS A 7 24.64 14.32 -10.81
CA LYS A 7 24.88 12.91 -10.49
C LYS A 7 25.12 12.75 -8.99
N LEU A 8 24.78 11.60 -8.43
CA LEU A 8 25.08 11.27 -7.05
C LEU A 8 26.37 10.43 -7.00
N GLU A 9 27.47 11.03 -6.58
CA GLU A 9 28.77 10.37 -6.36
C GLU A 9 29.06 10.37 -4.87
N ASP A 10 29.28 9.19 -4.27
CA ASP A 10 29.55 9.04 -2.83
C ASP A 10 28.54 9.76 -1.90
N GLY A 11 27.27 9.81 -2.31
CA GLY A 11 26.22 10.51 -1.56
C GLY A 11 26.24 12.04 -1.72
N ILE A 12 27.00 12.56 -2.68
CA ILE A 12 27.12 13.97 -3.01
C ILE A 12 26.57 14.22 -4.40
N LEU A 13 25.60 15.15 -4.50
CA LEU A 13 25.15 15.67 -5.79
C LEU A 13 26.25 16.56 -6.38
N VAL A 14 26.81 16.13 -7.51
CA VAL A 14 27.86 16.83 -8.26
C VAL A 14 27.36 17.17 -9.66
N GLU A 15 27.71 18.36 -10.16
CA GLU A 15 27.53 18.69 -11.58
C GLU A 15 28.56 17.89 -12.37
N ALA A 16 28.07 16.96 -13.19
CA ALA A 16 28.91 16.19 -14.09
C ALA A 16 28.51 16.48 -15.53
N GLU A 17 29.52 16.72 -16.37
CA GLU A 17 29.32 16.75 -17.81
C GLU A 17 29.08 15.32 -18.28
N VAL A 18 27.98 15.13 -19.01
CA VAL A 18 27.59 13.83 -19.51
C VAL A 18 27.49 13.94 -21.02
N PRO A 19 28.05 12.98 -21.78
CA PRO A 19 27.82 12.92 -23.20
C PRO A 19 26.31 12.84 -23.49
N ASP A 20 25.84 13.50 -24.55
CA ASP A 20 24.41 13.70 -24.81
C ASP A 20 23.60 12.40 -24.98
N ASN A 21 24.26 11.26 -25.17
CA ASN A 21 23.66 9.93 -25.28
C ASN A 21 23.38 9.24 -23.93
N GLU A 22 23.88 9.77 -22.81
CA GLU A 22 23.73 9.20 -21.46
C GLU A 22 22.76 10.02 -20.58
N ALA A 23 22.37 11.22 -21.00
CA ALA A 23 21.43 12.05 -20.26
C ALA A 23 19.98 11.63 -20.52
N LYS A 24 19.36 10.93 -19.56
CA LYS A 24 17.91 10.65 -19.61
C LYS A 24 17.12 11.85 -19.05
N PRO A 25 16.18 12.44 -19.83
CA PRO A 25 15.29 13.48 -19.32
C PRO A 25 14.43 12.94 -18.18
N ILE A 26 14.42 13.63 -17.04
CA ILE A 26 13.45 13.39 -15.98
C ILE A 26 12.09 13.88 -16.49
N SER A 27 11.03 13.08 -16.34
CA SER A 27 9.70 13.49 -16.79
C SER A 27 9.25 14.78 -16.09
N THR A 28 8.53 15.63 -16.81
CA THR A 28 8.08 16.94 -16.32
C THR A 28 7.22 16.84 -15.07
N ASN A 29 6.49 15.72 -14.91
CA ASN A 29 5.66 15.43 -13.75
C ASN A 29 6.51 15.22 -12.49
N VAL A 30 7.56 14.39 -12.58
CA VAL A 30 8.49 14.16 -11.45
C VAL A 30 9.16 15.47 -11.01
N VAL A 31 9.54 16.33 -11.96
CA VAL A 31 10.11 17.65 -11.63
C VAL A 31 9.09 18.56 -10.94
N LYS A 32 7.81 18.49 -11.34
CA LYS A 32 6.73 19.26 -10.73
C LYS A 32 6.45 18.79 -9.29
N ASP A 33 6.45 17.48 -9.06
CA ASP A 33 6.19 16.88 -7.75
C ASP A 33 7.31 17.18 -6.76
N VAL A 34 8.57 17.11 -7.22
CA VAL A 34 9.74 17.50 -6.43
C VAL A 34 9.69 19.00 -6.07
N LYS A 35 9.34 19.87 -7.02
CA LYS A 35 9.21 21.32 -6.76
C LYS A 35 8.07 21.62 -5.77
N SER A 36 6.94 20.94 -5.92
CA SER A 36 5.79 21.06 -5.02
C SER A 36 6.15 20.65 -3.60
N SER A 37 6.77 19.48 -3.44
CA SER A 37 7.24 18.97 -2.15
C SER A 37 8.27 19.92 -1.52
N PHE A 38 9.22 20.44 -2.30
CA PHE A 38 10.20 21.40 -1.80
C PHE A 38 9.55 22.71 -1.34
N ALA A 39 8.51 23.19 -2.04
CA ALA A 39 7.77 24.38 -1.63
C ALA A 39 7.03 24.19 -0.29
N GLN A 40 6.53 22.98 -0.02
CA GLN A 40 5.87 22.64 1.26
C GLN A 40 6.86 22.52 2.42
N VAL A 41 8.05 21.96 2.17
CA VAL A 41 9.07 21.73 3.21
C VAL A 41 9.93 22.97 3.46
N LYS A 42 10.02 23.90 2.50
CA LYS A 42 10.83 25.13 2.61
C LYS A 42 10.51 25.98 3.86
N PRO A 43 9.25 26.29 4.22
CA PRO A 43 8.94 27.04 5.43
C PRO A 43 9.39 26.34 6.72
N ILE A 44 9.30 25.01 6.77
CA ILE A 44 9.75 24.18 7.91
C ILE A 44 11.28 24.20 8.02
N LEU A 45 11.97 24.05 6.88
CA LEU A 45 13.42 24.18 6.85
C LEU A 45 13.89 25.57 7.30
N VAL A 46 13.18 26.63 6.90
CA VAL A 46 13.47 28.01 7.33
C VAL A 46 13.20 28.21 8.83
N SER A 47 12.11 27.66 9.36
CA SER A 47 11.78 27.82 10.79
C SER A 47 12.74 27.09 11.72
N ILE A 48 13.34 25.98 11.27
CA ILE A 48 14.30 25.16 12.03
C ILE A 48 15.73 25.67 11.87
N SER A 49 16.09 26.11 10.66
CA SER A 49 17.44 26.62 10.39
C SER A 49 17.74 27.94 11.10
N ARG A 50 16.72 28.77 11.38
CA ARG A 50 16.91 30.07 12.05
C ARG A 50 17.38 29.93 13.51
N PRO A 51 16.71 29.17 14.41
CA PRO A 51 17.20 28.94 15.78
C PRO A 51 18.58 28.28 15.83
N ILE A 52 18.88 27.37 14.90
CA ILE A 52 20.20 26.73 14.82
C ILE A 52 21.27 27.75 14.42
N ALA A 53 20.98 28.62 13.44
CA ALA A 53 21.88 29.69 13.05
C ALA A 53 22.10 30.69 14.19
N GLU A 54 21.05 31.04 14.94
CA GLU A 54 21.11 31.93 16.11
C GLU A 54 21.96 31.31 17.24
N ALA A 55 21.70 30.06 17.61
CA ALA A 55 22.48 29.32 18.61
C ALA A 55 23.95 29.18 18.19
N TRP A 56 24.21 28.91 16.92
CA TRP A 56 25.56 28.84 16.37
C TRP A 56 26.29 30.19 16.44
N GLN A 57 25.61 31.31 16.15
CA GLN A 57 26.22 32.64 16.25
C GLN A 57 26.60 32.98 17.69
N GLU A 58 25.79 32.59 18.68
CA GLU A 58 26.11 32.79 20.10
C GLU A 58 27.27 31.89 20.56
N ILE A 59 27.26 30.59 20.20
CA ILE A 59 28.36 29.66 20.53
C ILE A 59 29.69 30.12 19.91
N ASN A 60 29.65 30.60 18.67
CA ASN A 60 30.84 30.97 17.92
C ASN A 60 31.39 32.38 18.27
N LYS A 61 30.71 33.16 19.14
CA LYS A 61 31.22 34.47 19.61
C LYS A 61 32.42 34.36 20.55
N GLU A 62 32.52 33.26 21.31
CA GLU A 62 33.54 33.10 22.36
C GLU A 62 34.45 31.90 22.17
N MET A 63 34.02 30.89 21.41
CA MET A 63 34.68 29.57 21.39
C MET A 63 35.59 29.30 20.17
N GLU A 64 35.73 30.25 19.23
CA GLU A 64 36.57 30.12 18.01
C GLU A 64 36.43 28.77 17.28
N ILE A 65 35.20 28.27 17.12
CA ILE A 65 34.95 26.92 16.58
C ILE A 65 35.12 26.89 15.05
N GLU A 66 36.14 26.16 14.57
CA GLU A 66 36.41 25.97 13.14
C GLU A 66 35.35 25.11 12.45
N GLN A 67 34.84 24.07 13.13
CA GLN A 67 33.84 23.14 12.63
C GLN A 67 32.94 22.63 13.78
N ALA A 68 31.63 22.56 13.54
CA ALA A 68 30.71 21.83 14.39
C ALA A 68 29.74 21.00 13.56
N GLU A 69 29.40 19.85 14.10
CA GLU A 69 28.38 18.96 13.56
C GLU A 69 27.14 19.09 14.44
N VAL A 70 26.03 19.50 13.83
CA VAL A 70 24.75 19.66 14.52
C VAL A 70 23.82 18.58 13.97
N GLU A 71 23.52 17.59 14.80
CA GLU A 71 22.55 16.56 14.48
C GLU A 71 21.14 17.12 14.73
N VAL A 72 20.35 17.20 13.67
CA VAL A 72 18.95 17.63 13.73
C VAL A 72 18.10 16.45 13.30
N GLY A 73 17.43 15.83 14.27
CA GLY A 73 16.49 14.75 13.99
C GLY A 73 15.23 15.29 13.32
N PHE A 74 14.98 14.87 12.08
CA PHE A 74 13.68 15.04 11.43
C PHE A 74 13.00 13.69 11.33
N ASN A 75 11.68 13.68 11.50
CA ASN A 75 10.86 12.52 11.16
C ASN A 75 10.19 12.83 9.81
N PHE A 76 10.80 12.39 8.71
CA PHE A 76 10.24 12.51 7.35
C PHE A 76 9.63 11.17 6.92
N GLU A 77 8.61 11.19 6.07
CA GLU A 77 8.08 10.01 5.38
C GLU A 77 8.96 9.58 4.20
N GLY A 78 10.25 9.46 4.47
CA GLY A 78 11.30 9.07 3.55
C GLY A 78 12.64 9.17 4.25
N GLU A 79 13.50 8.18 4.07
CA GLU A 79 14.84 8.22 4.65
C GLU A 79 15.67 9.34 3.98
N GLY A 80 16.13 10.29 4.78
CA GLY A 80 16.97 11.38 4.31
C GLY A 80 17.88 11.89 5.43
N ASN A 81 19.14 12.12 5.12
CA ASN A 81 20.08 12.74 6.06
C ASN A 81 20.08 14.25 5.82
N LEU A 82 19.91 15.03 6.88
CA LEU A 82 20.14 16.47 6.83
C LEU A 82 21.59 16.77 7.24
N TYR A 83 22.34 17.45 6.37
CA TYR A 83 23.67 17.95 6.70
C TYR A 83 23.67 19.48 6.74
N ILE A 84 24.24 20.03 7.81
CA ILE A 84 24.52 21.47 7.97
C ILE A 84 26.01 21.69 7.74
N THR A 85 26.38 22.56 6.80
CA THR A 85 27.80 22.88 6.53
C THR A 85 28.03 24.40 6.57
N LYS A 86 29.15 24.83 7.18
CA LYS A 86 29.58 26.23 7.27
C LYS A 86 30.35 26.62 6.00
N GLY A 87 29.86 27.62 5.27
CA GLY A 87 30.66 28.35 4.27
C GLY A 87 31.43 29.49 4.95
N LYS A 88 32.72 29.66 4.62
CA LYS A 88 33.59 30.78 5.07
C LYS A 88 33.08 32.16 4.55
N PRO A 89 33.61 33.28 5.06
CA PRO A 89 32.82 34.41 5.59
C PRO A 89 32.12 35.25 4.51
N ASP A 90 30.79 35.18 4.57
CA ASP A 90 29.72 36.14 4.16
C ASP A 90 28.39 35.36 4.27
N ALA A 91 28.15 34.88 5.49
CA ALA A 91 27.51 33.60 5.80
C ALA A 91 26.03 33.48 5.39
N ASN A 92 25.77 32.62 4.40
CA ASN A 92 24.50 31.92 4.29
C ASN A 92 24.68 30.47 4.74
N LEU A 93 23.91 30.05 5.75
CA LEU A 93 23.81 28.66 6.20
C LEU A 93 23.37 27.78 5.02
N LYS A 94 24.19 26.79 4.63
CA LYS A 94 23.81 25.82 3.59
C LYS A 94 23.27 24.55 4.27
N VAL A 95 21.96 24.36 4.14
CA VAL A 95 21.24 23.15 4.54
C VAL A 95 21.16 22.24 3.32
N LYS A 96 21.83 21.08 3.35
CA LYS A 96 21.75 20.08 2.29
C LYS A 96 20.81 18.96 2.75
N LEU A 97 19.66 18.89 2.10
CA LEU A 97 18.74 17.76 2.22
C LEU A 97 19.08 16.73 1.15
N VAL A 98 19.51 15.53 1.57
CA VAL A 98 19.69 14.40 0.64
C VAL A 98 18.50 13.46 0.84
N LEU A 99 17.58 13.49 -0.11
CA LEU A 99 16.47 12.54 -0.17
C LEU A 99 16.96 11.29 -0.90
N LYS A 100 16.95 10.13 -0.23
CA LYS A 100 17.19 8.85 -0.89
C LYS A 100 15.82 8.24 -1.20
N PRO A 101 15.37 8.23 -2.46
CA PRO A 101 14.13 7.54 -2.79
C PRO A 101 14.28 6.06 -2.44
N ILE A 102 13.23 5.49 -1.85
CA ILE A 102 13.20 4.07 -1.52
C ILE A 102 13.31 3.30 -2.84
N ALA A 103 14.36 2.48 -2.97
CA ALA A 103 14.57 1.67 -4.15
C ALA A 103 13.43 0.64 -4.27
N PRO A 104 12.83 0.49 -5.46
CA PRO A 104 11.90 -0.60 -5.72
C PRO A 104 12.57 -1.96 -5.45
N LYS A 105 11.81 -2.90 -4.90
CA LYS A 105 12.26 -4.29 -4.68
C LYS A 105 11.64 -5.20 -5.73
N PRO A 106 12.42 -6.09 -6.35
CA PRO A 106 11.90 -7.02 -7.35
C PRO A 106 11.12 -8.17 -6.70
N PHE A 107 10.13 -8.68 -7.42
CA PHE A 107 9.38 -9.90 -7.12
C PHE A 107 8.82 -10.50 -8.41
N ASP A 108 8.46 -11.78 -8.38
CA ASP A 108 7.87 -12.47 -9.52
C ASP A 108 6.34 -12.46 -9.46
N VAL A 109 5.72 -12.25 -10.62
CA VAL A 109 4.27 -12.38 -10.82
C VAL A 109 4.02 -13.54 -11.77
N ILE A 110 3.03 -14.36 -11.45
CA ILE A 110 2.65 -15.54 -12.23
C ILE A 110 1.33 -15.28 -12.93
N THR A 111 1.21 -15.74 -14.17
CA THR A 111 -0.09 -15.90 -14.84
C THR A 111 -0.28 -17.33 -15.32
N VAL A 112 -1.54 -17.75 -15.38
CA VAL A 112 -1.94 -19.13 -15.73
C VAL A 112 -2.88 -19.17 -16.93
N ASN A 113 -2.90 -20.31 -17.62
CA ASN A 113 -3.93 -20.60 -18.63
C ASN A 113 -5.27 -20.98 -17.98
N SER A 114 -6.29 -21.28 -18.79
CA SER A 114 -7.64 -21.66 -18.32
C SER A 114 -7.69 -22.95 -17.49
N LYS A 115 -6.63 -23.76 -17.49
CA LYS A 115 -6.49 -24.97 -16.67
C LYS A 115 -5.70 -24.74 -15.39
N GLY A 116 -5.26 -23.51 -15.13
CA GLY A 116 -4.45 -23.17 -13.97
C GLY A 116 -2.97 -23.55 -14.08
N GLU A 117 -2.48 -23.87 -15.28
CA GLU A 117 -1.06 -24.15 -15.52
C GLU A 117 -0.32 -22.82 -15.73
N GLU A 118 0.83 -22.63 -15.06
CA GLU A 118 1.70 -21.46 -15.24
C GLU A 118 2.13 -21.32 -16.71
N ILE A 119 1.82 -20.16 -17.30
CA ILE A 119 2.21 -19.82 -18.68
C ILE A 119 3.25 -18.70 -18.75
N ASN A 120 3.35 -17.88 -17.71
CA ASN A 120 4.32 -16.81 -17.65
C ASN A 120 4.69 -16.49 -16.20
N ARG A 121 5.97 -16.15 -16.02
CA ARG A 121 6.54 -15.58 -14.79
C ARG A 121 7.36 -14.37 -15.16
N SER A 122 6.93 -13.20 -14.73
CA SER A 122 7.60 -11.92 -15.01
C SER A 122 8.09 -11.27 -13.74
N SER A 123 9.28 -10.65 -13.82
CA SER A 123 9.82 -9.82 -12.75
C SER A 123 9.12 -8.46 -12.77
N HIS A 124 8.58 -8.05 -11.62
CA HIS A 124 8.01 -6.75 -11.35
C HIS A 124 8.77 -6.09 -10.21
N GLU A 125 8.58 -4.78 -10.02
CA GLU A 125 9.16 -4.04 -8.92
C GLU A 125 8.11 -3.16 -8.26
N ALA A 126 8.17 -3.03 -6.94
CA ALA A 126 7.34 -2.11 -6.20
C ALA A 126 8.13 -1.46 -5.07
N VAL A 127 7.69 -0.27 -4.66
CA VAL A 127 8.26 0.44 -3.52
C VAL A 127 7.55 -0.01 -2.26
N PHE A 128 8.33 -0.42 -1.26
CA PHE A 128 7.85 -0.87 0.04
C PHE A 128 8.45 -0.02 1.14
N PHE A 129 7.67 0.29 2.17
CA PHE A 129 8.23 0.77 3.44
C PHE A 129 7.72 -0.10 4.59
N THR A 130 8.35 0.03 5.74
CA THR A 130 8.04 -0.78 6.92
C THR A 130 7.76 0.11 8.10
N GLU A 131 6.65 -0.11 8.79
CA GLU A 131 6.39 0.45 10.12
C GLU A 131 6.88 -0.51 11.20
N ASP A 132 7.55 0.04 12.21
CA ASP A 132 7.88 -0.71 13.43
C ASP A 132 6.71 -0.65 14.42
N LEU A 133 6.08 -1.81 14.67
CA LEU A 133 5.01 -1.93 15.65
C LEU A 133 5.56 -2.21 17.06
N GLY A 134 6.88 -2.35 17.20
CA GLY A 134 7.60 -2.64 18.43
C GLY A 134 7.77 -4.14 18.68
N LYS A 135 8.74 -4.48 19.54
CA LYS A 135 9.06 -5.86 19.94
C LYS A 135 9.37 -6.79 18.75
N GLY A 136 9.92 -6.25 17.66
CA GLY A 136 10.29 -7.01 16.46
C GLY A 136 9.12 -7.32 15.52
N VAL A 137 7.93 -6.77 15.75
CA VAL A 137 6.78 -6.89 14.85
C VAL A 137 6.76 -5.70 13.90
N THR A 138 6.65 -5.98 12.60
CA THR A 138 6.65 -4.95 11.57
C THR A 138 5.41 -5.02 10.67
N LEU A 139 5.06 -3.90 10.05
CA LEU A 139 4.00 -3.80 9.05
C LEU A 139 4.59 -3.29 7.73
N GLU A 140 4.69 -4.17 6.73
CA GLU A 140 5.10 -3.79 5.38
C GLU A 140 3.95 -3.16 4.60
N MET A 141 4.20 -1.99 4.04
CA MET A 141 3.27 -1.20 3.23
C MET A 141 3.81 -1.11 1.80
N VAL A 142 2.92 -1.18 0.81
CA VAL A 142 3.24 -1.16 -0.62
C VAL A 142 2.73 0.14 -1.23
N SER A 143 3.57 0.82 -2.01
CA SER A 143 3.17 2.00 -2.78
C SER A 143 2.34 1.60 -3.98
N ILE A 144 1.09 2.05 -4.02
CA ILE A 144 0.17 1.83 -5.12
C ILE A 144 0.14 3.10 -5.98
N PRO A 145 0.49 3.01 -7.28
CA PRO A 145 0.42 4.16 -8.17
C PRO A 145 -1.03 4.61 -8.32
N GLY A 146 -1.25 5.91 -8.52
CA GLY A 146 -2.55 6.40 -8.93
C GLY A 146 -2.83 6.08 -10.41
N GLY A 147 -4.09 6.02 -10.78
CA GLY A 147 -4.53 5.74 -12.15
C GLY A 147 -6.03 5.55 -12.26
N SER A 148 -6.52 5.33 -13.47
CA SER A 148 -7.92 4.98 -13.72
C SER A 148 -8.05 3.49 -14.01
N PHE A 149 -9.16 2.89 -13.58
CA PHE A 149 -9.53 1.53 -13.94
C PHE A 149 -11.05 1.39 -14.08
N VAL A 150 -11.48 0.31 -14.73
CA VAL A 150 -12.89 -0.08 -14.79
C VAL A 150 -13.20 -0.98 -13.60
N MET A 151 -14.04 -0.50 -12.70
CA MET A 151 -14.51 -1.23 -11.52
C MET A 151 -15.78 -2.01 -11.84
N GLY A 152 -15.90 -3.22 -11.27
CA GLY A 152 -17.02 -4.13 -11.50
C GLY A 152 -16.73 -5.22 -12.53
N SER A 153 -17.65 -6.17 -12.63
CA SER A 153 -17.52 -7.36 -13.48
C SER A 153 -17.98 -7.10 -14.91
N ALA A 154 -17.30 -7.67 -15.90
CA ALA A 154 -17.75 -7.57 -17.29
C ALA A 154 -19.06 -8.37 -17.50
N GLU A 155 -19.90 -7.95 -18.45
CA GLU A 155 -21.17 -8.64 -18.74
C GLU A 155 -20.97 -10.11 -19.14
N ASN A 156 -19.82 -10.45 -19.73
CA ASN A 156 -19.47 -11.80 -20.17
C ASN A 156 -18.52 -12.54 -19.21
N GLU A 157 -18.19 -11.94 -18.06
CA GLU A 157 -17.42 -12.62 -17.01
C GLU A 157 -18.26 -13.74 -16.39
N VAL A 158 -17.65 -14.90 -16.16
CA VAL A 158 -18.33 -16.07 -15.62
C VAL A 158 -18.67 -15.81 -14.15
N GLU A 159 -19.90 -16.15 -13.75
CA GLU A 159 -20.42 -15.93 -12.39
C GLU A 159 -20.55 -14.44 -11.98
N THR A 160 -20.59 -13.52 -12.96
CA THR A 160 -21.03 -12.12 -12.74
C THR A 160 -22.40 -12.07 -12.08
N ASP A 161 -22.55 -11.19 -11.09
CA ASP A 161 -23.82 -10.91 -10.42
C ASP A 161 -24.18 -9.41 -10.46
N SER A 162 -25.47 -9.12 -10.31
CA SER A 162 -26.04 -7.77 -10.36
C SER A 162 -25.36 -6.74 -9.44
N PRO A 163 -24.85 -7.07 -8.24
CA PRO A 163 -24.17 -6.09 -7.38
C PRO A 163 -22.84 -5.59 -7.91
N GLU A 164 -22.24 -6.33 -8.84
CA GLU A 164 -20.94 -6.04 -9.45
C GLU A 164 -21.07 -5.16 -10.69
N THR A 165 -22.29 -4.71 -11.00
CA THR A 165 -22.66 -3.94 -12.19
C THR A 165 -23.29 -2.59 -11.81
N PRO A 166 -23.36 -1.61 -12.73
CA PRO A 166 -22.65 -1.55 -14.00
C PRO A 166 -21.14 -1.36 -13.79
N GLN A 167 -20.35 -1.75 -14.80
CA GLN A 167 -18.98 -1.30 -14.87
C GLN A 167 -18.90 0.22 -14.96
N HIS A 168 -17.98 0.82 -14.23
CA HIS A 168 -17.79 2.26 -14.23
C HIS A 168 -16.30 2.61 -14.06
N GLU A 169 -15.89 3.76 -14.60
CA GLU A 169 -14.52 4.24 -14.48
C GLU A 169 -14.30 4.90 -13.12
N VAL A 170 -13.22 4.52 -12.43
CA VAL A 170 -12.81 5.10 -11.16
C VAL A 170 -11.36 5.58 -11.25
N THR A 171 -11.10 6.81 -10.81
CA THR A 171 -9.76 7.39 -10.70
C THR A 171 -9.26 7.28 -9.27
N ILE A 172 -8.15 6.57 -9.08
CA ILE A 172 -7.51 6.33 -7.79
C ILE A 172 -6.30 7.26 -7.64
N GLN A 173 -6.24 8.00 -6.52
CA GLN A 173 -5.04 8.73 -6.13
C GLN A 173 -3.97 7.78 -5.58
N PRO A 174 -2.66 8.08 -5.72
CA PRO A 174 -1.61 7.28 -5.12
C PRO A 174 -1.82 7.10 -3.61
N PHE A 175 -1.60 5.89 -3.11
CA PHE A 175 -1.75 5.55 -1.71
C PHE A 175 -0.84 4.39 -1.34
N TYR A 176 -0.74 4.07 -0.06
CA TYR A 176 -0.09 2.87 0.42
C TYR A 176 -1.11 1.91 0.99
N ILE A 177 -0.89 0.62 0.80
CA ILE A 177 -1.73 -0.44 1.38
C ILE A 177 -0.85 -1.53 1.98
N SER A 178 -1.29 -2.17 3.07
CA SER A 178 -0.51 -3.24 3.68
C SER A 178 -0.34 -4.39 2.70
N LYS A 179 0.90 -4.91 2.63
CA LYS A 179 1.33 -5.95 1.68
C LYS A 179 0.49 -7.22 1.79
N TYR A 180 0.07 -7.51 3.01
CA TYR A 180 -0.74 -8.64 3.42
C TYR A 180 -2.01 -8.14 4.15
N PRO A 181 -3.03 -8.99 4.33
CA PRO A 181 -3.98 -8.82 5.42
C PRO A 181 -3.24 -8.65 6.75
N ILE A 182 -3.82 -7.89 7.69
CA ILE A 182 -3.21 -7.71 9.01
C ILE A 182 -3.06 -9.06 9.70
N THR A 183 -1.83 -9.38 10.11
CA THR A 183 -1.51 -10.64 10.78
C THR A 183 -1.89 -10.63 12.25
N GLN A 184 -1.97 -11.80 12.86
CA GLN A 184 -2.24 -11.96 14.29
C GLN A 184 -1.20 -11.27 15.17
N ASP A 185 0.09 -11.36 14.84
CA ASP A 185 1.16 -10.70 15.59
C ASP A 185 1.04 -9.17 15.49
N GLN A 186 0.74 -8.65 14.30
CA GLN A 186 0.51 -7.21 14.09
C GLN A 186 -0.73 -6.72 14.87
N TYR A 187 -1.83 -7.47 14.81
CA TYR A 187 -3.04 -7.17 15.55
C TYR A 187 -2.77 -7.13 17.06
N GLN A 188 -2.11 -8.16 17.59
CA GLN A 188 -1.78 -8.25 19.01
C GLN A 188 -0.83 -7.13 19.46
N ALA A 189 0.14 -6.72 18.62
CA ALA A 189 1.05 -5.62 18.93
C ALA A 189 0.33 -4.27 19.11
N ILE A 190 -0.76 -4.04 18.37
CA ILE A 190 -1.53 -2.78 18.41
C ILE A 190 -2.70 -2.84 19.40
N MET A 191 -3.40 -3.98 19.44
CA MET A 191 -4.64 -4.12 20.19
C MET A 191 -4.44 -4.68 21.59
N GLY A 192 -3.38 -5.46 21.80
CA GLY A 192 -3.07 -6.12 23.07
C GLY A 192 -3.75 -7.48 23.26
N GLU A 193 -4.48 -7.95 22.25
CA GLU A 193 -5.25 -9.20 22.26
C GLU A 193 -5.20 -9.87 20.89
N ASN A 194 -5.54 -11.15 20.81
CA ASN A 194 -5.66 -11.90 19.56
C ASN A 194 -6.96 -12.72 19.57
N PRO A 195 -8.00 -12.27 18.86
CA PRO A 195 -9.32 -12.93 18.86
C PRO A 195 -9.40 -14.15 17.93
N SER A 196 -8.40 -14.37 17.07
CA SER A 196 -8.49 -15.31 15.96
C SER A 196 -8.74 -16.74 16.38
N HIS A 197 -9.60 -17.43 15.65
CA HIS A 197 -9.89 -18.85 15.81
C HIS A 197 -8.69 -19.73 15.42
N PHE A 198 -8.18 -19.58 14.19
CA PHE A 198 -7.03 -20.34 13.69
C PHE A 198 -5.75 -19.70 14.22
N LYS A 199 -4.89 -20.43 14.91
CA LYS A 199 -3.72 -19.84 15.59
C LYS A 199 -2.47 -19.87 14.73
N GLY A 200 -1.81 -18.72 14.61
CA GLY A 200 -0.48 -18.58 13.99
C GLY A 200 -0.12 -17.11 13.82
N GLY A 201 1.04 -16.69 14.34
CA GLY A 201 1.42 -15.27 14.38
C GLY A 201 1.43 -14.58 13.01
N LYS A 202 1.80 -15.32 11.97
CA LYS A 202 1.83 -14.87 10.56
C LYS A 202 0.52 -15.11 9.80
N ARG A 203 -0.47 -15.77 10.40
CA ARG A 203 -1.80 -15.92 9.78
C ARG A 203 -2.55 -14.59 9.85
N PRO A 204 -3.49 -14.34 8.94
CA PRO A 204 -4.36 -13.17 9.05
C PRO A 204 -5.10 -13.19 10.39
N VAL A 205 -5.28 -12.02 10.98
CA VAL A 205 -6.24 -11.87 12.07
C VAL A 205 -7.65 -12.05 11.49
N GLU A 206 -8.40 -12.99 12.06
CA GLU A 206 -9.83 -13.15 11.84
C GLU A 206 -10.61 -13.10 13.16
N THR A 207 -11.93 -13.27 13.10
CA THR A 207 -12.86 -13.07 14.22
C THR A 207 -12.81 -11.62 14.72
N VAL A 208 -12.73 -10.68 13.77
CA VAL A 208 -12.78 -9.23 14.03
C VAL A 208 -13.97 -8.60 13.34
N THR A 209 -14.67 -7.73 14.06
CA THR A 209 -15.75 -6.91 13.51
C THR A 209 -15.18 -5.74 12.71
N TRP A 210 -16.01 -5.08 11.90
CA TRP A 210 -15.60 -3.85 11.20
C TRP A 210 -15.18 -2.76 12.21
N HIS A 211 -15.87 -2.68 13.35
CA HIS A 211 -15.51 -1.78 14.45
C HIS A 211 -14.15 -2.11 15.09
N ASN A 212 -13.79 -3.40 15.17
CA ASN A 212 -12.47 -3.79 15.64
C ASN A 212 -11.38 -3.38 14.65
N ALA A 213 -11.62 -3.56 13.34
CA ALA A 213 -10.70 -3.21 12.28
C ALA A 213 -10.44 -1.68 12.23
N THR A 214 -11.50 -0.87 12.30
CA THR A 214 -11.37 0.61 12.37
C THR A 214 -10.70 1.08 13.66
N LYS A 215 -10.98 0.45 14.80
CA LYS A 215 -10.27 0.72 16.07
C LYS A 215 -8.79 0.37 16.00
N PHE A 216 -8.42 -0.72 15.32
CA PHE A 216 -7.03 -1.04 15.03
C PHE A 216 -6.38 0.10 14.22
N CYS A 217 -7.02 0.55 13.14
CA CYS A 217 -6.52 1.67 12.32
C CYS A 217 -6.30 2.94 13.14
N GLN A 218 -7.23 3.28 14.04
CA GLN A 218 -7.10 4.44 14.94
C GLN A 218 -5.90 4.29 15.91
N LYS A 219 -5.73 3.11 16.52
CA LYS A 219 -4.60 2.86 17.43
C LYS A 219 -3.27 2.85 16.69
N LEU A 220 -3.21 2.23 15.51
CA LEU A 220 -2.04 2.24 14.63
C LEU A 220 -1.68 3.68 14.27
N SER A 221 -2.67 4.48 13.89
CA SER A 221 -2.48 5.89 13.54
C SER A 221 -1.86 6.68 14.68
N LYS A 222 -2.40 6.52 15.89
CA LYS A 222 -1.89 7.18 17.10
C LYS A 222 -0.46 6.75 17.44
N LYS A 223 -0.12 5.48 17.22
CA LYS A 223 1.20 4.92 17.53
C LYS A 223 2.27 5.40 16.55
N ILE A 224 1.94 5.44 15.26
CA ILE A 224 2.90 5.74 14.19
C ILE A 224 2.97 7.24 13.87
N GLY A 225 1.88 7.98 14.10
CA GLY A 225 1.79 9.40 13.71
C GLY A 225 1.38 9.61 12.26
N LYS A 226 0.78 8.60 11.61
CA LYS A 226 0.23 8.64 10.24
C LYS A 226 -1.23 8.24 10.24
N THR A 227 -2.02 8.69 9.27
CA THR A 227 -3.47 8.38 9.23
C THR A 227 -3.74 7.07 8.50
N TYR A 228 -3.85 5.98 9.25
CA TYR A 228 -4.26 4.68 8.76
C TYR A 228 -5.79 4.52 8.80
N LYS A 229 -6.35 3.90 7.77
CA LYS A 229 -7.78 3.57 7.65
C LYS A 229 -7.99 2.25 6.90
N LEU A 230 -9.23 1.78 6.84
CA LEU A 230 -9.60 0.71 5.90
C LEU A 230 -9.58 1.23 4.46
N PRO A 231 -9.24 0.39 3.46
CA PRO A 231 -9.39 0.78 2.06
C PRO A 231 -10.85 1.11 1.75
N SER A 232 -11.08 2.05 0.83
CA SER A 232 -12.37 2.05 0.12
C SER A 232 -12.48 0.78 -0.73
N GLU A 233 -13.70 0.41 -1.09
CA GLU A 233 -13.97 -0.74 -1.96
C GLU A 233 -13.25 -0.57 -3.31
N SER A 234 -13.26 0.65 -3.85
CA SER A 234 -12.57 1.00 -5.09
C SER A 234 -11.05 0.93 -4.98
N GLN A 235 -10.47 1.39 -3.86
CA GLN A 235 -9.03 1.21 -3.58
C GLN A 235 -8.67 -0.27 -3.51
N TRP A 236 -9.52 -1.09 -2.88
CA TRP A 236 -9.30 -2.53 -2.76
C TRP A 236 -9.34 -3.22 -4.13
N GLU A 237 -10.36 -2.96 -4.96
CA GLU A 237 -10.48 -3.60 -6.28
C GLU A 237 -9.35 -3.18 -7.22
N TYR A 238 -9.01 -1.89 -7.25
CA TYR A 238 -7.87 -1.39 -8.02
C TYR A 238 -6.57 -2.09 -7.63
N ALA A 239 -6.33 -2.19 -6.32
CA ALA A 239 -5.16 -2.84 -5.76
C ALA A 239 -5.15 -4.34 -6.07
N CYS A 240 -6.31 -5.01 -6.05
CA CYS A 240 -6.46 -6.43 -6.35
C CYS A 240 -6.14 -6.74 -7.82
N ARG A 241 -6.75 -5.99 -8.73
CA ARG A 241 -6.57 -6.14 -10.18
C ARG A 241 -5.15 -5.84 -10.63
N ALA A 242 -4.49 -4.85 -10.03
CA ALA A 242 -3.13 -4.45 -10.39
C ALA A 242 -2.91 -4.30 -11.91
N GLY A 243 -3.93 -3.78 -12.61
CA GLY A 243 -3.93 -3.57 -14.06
C GLY A 243 -4.56 -4.68 -14.91
N THR A 244 -4.98 -5.82 -14.32
CA THR A 244 -5.71 -6.86 -15.07
C THR A 244 -7.20 -6.53 -15.20
N THR A 245 -7.82 -7.06 -16.25
CA THR A 245 -9.27 -7.00 -16.49
C THR A 245 -9.95 -8.36 -16.35
N THR A 246 -9.16 -9.41 -16.10
CA THR A 246 -9.62 -10.78 -15.89
C THR A 246 -10.25 -10.95 -14.50
N PRO A 247 -10.96 -12.07 -14.24
CA PRO A 247 -11.58 -12.31 -12.94
C PRO A 247 -10.55 -12.34 -11.80
N PHE A 248 -9.34 -12.85 -12.05
CA PHE A 248 -8.24 -12.90 -11.09
C PHE A 248 -6.99 -12.23 -11.66
N TYR A 249 -6.09 -11.72 -10.81
CA TYR A 249 -4.82 -11.18 -11.31
C TYR A 249 -3.89 -12.25 -11.91
N PHE A 250 -4.19 -13.53 -11.69
CA PHE A 250 -3.52 -14.68 -12.33
C PHE A 250 -4.01 -14.96 -13.76
N GLY A 251 -5.19 -14.45 -14.14
CA GLY A 251 -5.84 -14.73 -15.43
C GLY A 251 -7.30 -15.13 -15.28
N GLU A 252 -7.76 -16.02 -16.16
CA GLU A 252 -9.16 -16.49 -16.24
C GLU A 252 -9.54 -17.52 -15.16
N THR A 253 -8.59 -18.00 -14.37
CA THR A 253 -8.83 -18.98 -13.31
C THR A 253 -7.78 -18.92 -12.20
N ILE A 254 -8.02 -19.67 -11.12
CA ILE A 254 -7.11 -19.88 -9.98
C ILE A 254 -7.09 -21.36 -9.60
N THR A 255 -6.02 -21.77 -8.92
CA THR A 255 -5.87 -23.11 -8.32
C THR A 255 -5.51 -22.99 -6.85
N THR A 256 -5.57 -24.08 -6.11
CA THR A 256 -5.21 -24.11 -4.68
C THR A 256 -3.73 -23.92 -4.41
N ASP A 257 -2.89 -23.92 -5.45
CA ASP A 257 -1.46 -23.59 -5.38
C ASP A 257 -1.20 -22.08 -5.53
N LEU A 258 -2.22 -21.32 -5.96
CA LEU A 258 -2.18 -19.87 -6.14
C LEU A 258 -3.01 -19.12 -5.11
N VAL A 259 -4.02 -19.76 -4.54
CA VAL A 259 -5.00 -19.13 -3.65
C VAL A 259 -5.48 -20.13 -2.60
N ASN A 260 -5.76 -19.67 -1.38
CA ASN A 260 -6.40 -20.50 -0.35
C ASN A 260 -7.92 -20.35 -0.36
N TYR A 261 -8.62 -21.34 -0.90
CA TYR A 261 -10.09 -21.43 -0.98
C TYR A 261 -10.53 -22.90 -0.87
N ASN A 262 -11.83 -23.20 -1.01
CA ASN A 262 -12.31 -24.58 -1.02
C ASN A 262 -11.96 -25.33 -2.30
N GLY A 263 -10.85 -26.07 -2.27
CA GLY A 263 -10.34 -26.88 -3.38
C GLY A 263 -11.28 -27.98 -3.93
N ASN A 264 -12.42 -28.24 -3.29
CA ASN A 264 -13.44 -29.13 -3.83
C ASN A 264 -14.23 -28.51 -5.00
N TYR A 265 -14.08 -27.20 -5.23
CA TYR A 265 -14.71 -26.42 -6.28
C TYR A 265 -13.66 -25.86 -7.24
N THR A 266 -14.08 -25.50 -8.45
CA THR A 266 -13.21 -25.06 -9.54
C THR A 266 -13.85 -23.85 -10.22
N TYR A 267 -13.02 -23.00 -10.81
CA TYR A 267 -13.49 -21.92 -11.67
C TYR A 267 -13.03 -22.20 -13.11
N GLY A 268 -13.98 -22.27 -14.04
CA GLY A 268 -13.68 -22.71 -15.41
C GLY A 268 -13.12 -24.14 -15.45
N ASP A 269 -12.04 -24.34 -16.21
CA ASP A 269 -11.45 -25.65 -16.50
C ASP A 269 -10.30 -26.05 -15.55
N ALA A 270 -10.09 -25.30 -14.46
CA ALA A 270 -9.06 -25.63 -13.48
C ALA A 270 -9.37 -26.97 -12.75
N PRO A 271 -8.34 -27.74 -12.36
CA PRO A 271 -8.54 -28.96 -11.59
C PRO A 271 -9.00 -28.65 -10.16
N LYS A 272 -9.73 -29.59 -9.56
CA LYS A 272 -9.90 -29.61 -8.09
C LYS A 272 -8.54 -29.71 -7.42
N GLY A 273 -8.44 -29.14 -6.22
CA GLY A 273 -7.21 -29.05 -5.46
C GLY A 273 -7.40 -29.36 -3.98
N GLU A 274 -6.42 -28.95 -3.19
CA GLU A 274 -6.42 -29.13 -1.74
C GLU A 274 -7.45 -28.21 -1.07
N TYR A 275 -8.38 -28.78 -0.29
CA TYR A 275 -9.17 -28.01 0.66
C TYR A 275 -8.49 -28.02 2.02
N ARG A 276 -7.91 -26.88 2.41
CA ARG A 276 -7.13 -26.75 3.64
C ARG A 276 -7.99 -26.67 4.90
N GLY A 277 -9.21 -26.14 4.79
CA GLY A 277 -10.13 -26.02 5.92
C GLY A 277 -9.73 -25.00 6.98
N GLU A 278 -8.74 -24.15 6.70
CA GLU A 278 -8.24 -23.12 7.60
C GLU A 278 -7.50 -22.00 6.86
N THR A 279 -7.21 -20.91 7.56
CA THR A 279 -6.32 -19.84 7.06
C THR A 279 -4.89 -20.35 6.88
N THR A 280 -4.11 -19.67 6.04
CA THR A 280 -2.68 -19.94 5.85
C THR A 280 -1.86 -18.73 6.28
N ASP A 281 -0.56 -18.91 6.50
CA ASP A 281 0.36 -17.79 6.74
C ASP A 281 0.30 -16.83 5.54
N VAL A 282 0.28 -15.53 5.81
CA VAL A 282 0.25 -14.53 4.73
C VAL A 282 1.50 -14.62 3.86
N GLY A 283 1.33 -14.36 2.56
CA GLY A 283 2.43 -14.45 1.60
C GLY A 283 2.87 -15.87 1.26
N THR A 284 2.06 -16.88 1.60
CA THR A 284 2.27 -18.27 1.14
C THR A 284 2.15 -18.37 -0.38
N PHE A 285 1.23 -17.60 -0.97
CA PHE A 285 0.93 -17.61 -2.39
C PHE A 285 1.62 -16.45 -3.13
N PRO A 286 1.79 -16.52 -4.47
CA PRO A 286 2.43 -15.46 -5.24
C PRO A 286 1.66 -14.12 -5.20
N PRO A 287 2.35 -12.97 -5.38
CA PRO A 287 1.71 -11.65 -5.40
C PRO A 287 1.12 -11.28 -6.77
N ASN A 288 0.33 -10.20 -6.78
CA ASN A 288 -0.06 -9.51 -8.01
C ASN A 288 1.00 -8.50 -8.49
N ALA A 289 0.73 -7.81 -9.62
CA ALA A 289 1.66 -6.88 -10.26
C ALA A 289 2.00 -5.61 -9.45
N PHE A 290 1.27 -5.32 -8.37
CA PHE A 290 1.62 -4.26 -7.41
C PHE A 290 2.43 -4.78 -6.22
N GLY A 291 2.64 -6.10 -6.09
CA GLY A 291 3.38 -6.69 -4.97
C GLY A 291 2.49 -6.97 -3.75
N LEU A 292 1.17 -7.10 -3.96
CA LEU A 292 0.20 -7.46 -2.93
C LEU A 292 -0.10 -8.95 -2.95
N TYR A 293 -0.26 -9.50 -1.75
CA TYR A 293 -0.48 -10.90 -1.51
C TYR A 293 -1.87 -11.12 -0.93
N ASP A 294 -2.36 -12.36 -1.10
CA ASP A 294 -3.62 -12.83 -0.51
C ASP A 294 -4.82 -11.91 -0.86
N MET A 295 -4.81 -11.28 -2.04
CA MET A 295 -5.96 -10.48 -2.52
C MET A 295 -7.13 -11.36 -2.99
N HIS A 296 -6.89 -12.66 -3.17
CA HIS A 296 -7.88 -13.69 -3.45
C HIS A 296 -7.78 -14.73 -2.32
N GLY A 297 -8.91 -15.13 -1.73
CA GLY A 297 -9.02 -16.15 -0.70
C GLY A 297 -8.42 -15.79 0.66
N ASN A 298 -8.13 -16.84 1.44
CA ASN A 298 -7.64 -16.79 2.83
C ASN A 298 -8.65 -16.20 3.83
N VAL A 299 -8.96 -14.90 3.76
CA VAL A 299 -10.00 -14.24 4.58
C VAL A 299 -10.70 -13.14 3.77
N TRP A 300 -11.99 -12.97 4.00
CA TRP A 300 -12.71 -11.76 3.57
C TRP A 300 -12.10 -10.53 4.24
N GLU A 301 -12.03 -9.43 3.52
CA GLU A 301 -11.44 -8.19 4.03
C GLU A 301 -12.43 -7.04 4.12
N TRP A 302 -12.54 -6.45 5.31
CA TRP A 302 -13.38 -5.27 5.54
C TRP A 302 -12.91 -4.05 4.74
N CYS A 303 -13.84 -3.44 4.01
CA CYS A 303 -13.68 -2.11 3.41
C CYS A 303 -14.41 -1.04 4.22
N GLN A 304 -14.12 0.24 3.97
CA GLN A 304 -14.78 1.37 4.62
C GLN A 304 -16.26 1.49 4.21
N ASP A 305 -16.56 1.17 2.96
CA ASP A 305 -17.84 1.39 2.28
C ASP A 305 -19.02 0.67 2.94
N ILE A 306 -20.20 1.28 2.82
CA ILE A 306 -21.47 0.68 3.23
C ILE A 306 -22.10 -0.06 2.05
N ARG A 307 -22.99 -0.99 2.35
CA ARG A 307 -23.70 -1.76 1.31
C ARG A 307 -24.55 -0.85 0.43
N HIS A 308 -24.37 -1.04 -0.88
CA HIS A 308 -25.28 -0.62 -1.95
C HIS A 308 -25.62 -1.83 -2.80
N ASP A 309 -26.80 -1.85 -3.41
CA ASP A 309 -27.28 -3.02 -4.16
C ASP A 309 -26.51 -3.24 -5.47
N ASN A 310 -25.91 -2.19 -6.03
CA ASN A 310 -25.15 -2.21 -7.28
C ASN A 310 -24.16 -1.00 -7.30
N TYR A 311 -23.60 -0.65 -8.47
CA TYR A 311 -22.72 0.51 -8.67
C TYR A 311 -23.41 1.74 -9.29
N GLU A 312 -24.75 1.76 -9.37
CA GLU A 312 -25.47 2.94 -9.86
C GLU A 312 -25.30 4.13 -8.90
N GLY A 313 -24.61 5.17 -9.37
CA GLY A 313 -24.30 6.35 -8.55
C GLY A 313 -23.08 6.21 -7.65
N ALA A 314 -22.25 5.17 -7.86
CA ALA A 314 -21.00 4.99 -7.14
C ALA A 314 -20.03 6.17 -7.35
N PRO A 315 -19.24 6.55 -6.33
CA PRO A 315 -18.16 7.52 -6.47
C PRO A 315 -17.11 7.06 -7.49
N ASN A 316 -16.58 8.00 -8.27
CA ASN A 316 -15.58 7.73 -9.31
C ASN A 316 -14.17 8.27 -8.98
N ASP A 317 -13.95 8.74 -7.74
CA ASP A 317 -12.73 9.41 -7.29
C ASP A 317 -11.91 8.57 -6.29
N GLY A 318 -12.27 7.30 -6.12
CA GLY A 318 -11.63 6.38 -5.18
C GLY A 318 -12.03 6.58 -3.72
N SER A 319 -12.92 7.52 -3.40
CA SER A 319 -13.46 7.68 -2.05
C SER A 319 -14.36 6.50 -1.65
N ALA A 320 -14.53 6.31 -0.35
CA ALA A 320 -15.46 5.31 0.16
C ALA A 320 -16.91 5.78 -0.01
N TRP A 321 -17.78 4.89 -0.46
CA TRP A 321 -19.20 5.15 -0.61
C TRP A 321 -19.91 4.96 0.73
N GLU A 322 -20.07 6.06 1.48
CA GLU A 322 -20.57 6.05 2.87
C GLU A 322 -21.99 6.62 3.04
N THR A 323 -22.67 6.98 1.95
CA THR A 323 -24.00 7.60 1.99
C THR A 323 -24.96 6.96 1.00
N GLY A 324 -26.22 6.79 1.39
CA GLY A 324 -27.29 6.27 0.51
C GLY A 324 -27.59 4.77 0.69
N GLY A 325 -26.73 4.05 1.41
CA GLY A 325 -26.86 2.62 1.71
C GLY A 325 -27.22 2.30 3.17
N ASP A 326 -27.12 1.03 3.54
CA ASP A 326 -27.32 0.57 4.92
C ASP A 326 -26.01 0.66 5.72
N SER A 327 -25.91 1.66 6.60
CA SER A 327 -24.71 1.91 7.42
C SER A 327 -24.34 0.79 8.41
N LYS A 328 -25.25 -0.15 8.70
CA LYS A 328 -24.96 -1.32 9.55
C LYS A 328 -24.26 -2.42 8.78
N ILE A 329 -24.35 -2.39 7.45
CA ILE A 329 -23.85 -3.43 6.58
C ILE A 329 -22.65 -2.86 5.80
N ARG A 330 -21.49 -3.51 5.96
CA ARG A 330 -20.22 -3.07 5.39
C ARG A 330 -19.76 -4.02 4.30
N VAL A 331 -19.01 -3.49 3.35
CA VAL A 331 -18.47 -4.27 2.22
C VAL A 331 -17.31 -5.15 2.68
N LEU A 332 -17.29 -6.38 2.15
CA LEU A 332 -16.24 -7.38 2.27
C LEU A 332 -15.76 -7.78 0.86
N ARG A 333 -14.44 -8.00 0.71
CA ARG A 333 -13.79 -8.34 -0.57
C ARG A 333 -12.80 -9.49 -0.44
N GLY A 334 -12.58 -10.22 -1.54
CA GLY A 334 -11.48 -11.20 -1.69
C GLY A 334 -11.82 -12.69 -1.55
N GLY A 335 -12.89 -13.07 -0.85
CA GLY A 335 -13.19 -14.47 -0.53
C GLY A 335 -12.37 -15.01 0.65
N TYR A 336 -12.65 -16.23 1.12
CA TYR A 336 -11.90 -16.87 2.21
C TYR A 336 -11.60 -18.35 1.97
N TRP A 337 -10.89 -18.97 2.93
CA TRP A 337 -10.41 -20.35 2.88
C TRP A 337 -11.47 -21.45 2.62
N GLU A 338 -12.77 -21.16 2.81
CA GLU A 338 -13.87 -22.12 2.55
C GLU A 338 -14.74 -21.72 1.35
N ASP A 339 -14.50 -20.56 0.75
CA ASP A 339 -15.32 -20.09 -0.36
C ASP A 339 -15.10 -20.92 -1.63
N GLU A 340 -16.14 -20.94 -2.46
CA GLU A 340 -16.00 -21.32 -3.86
C GLU A 340 -15.16 -20.26 -4.60
N PRO A 341 -14.35 -20.66 -5.60
CA PRO A 341 -13.39 -19.75 -6.23
C PRO A 341 -14.04 -18.56 -6.94
N GLY A 342 -15.31 -18.66 -7.34
CA GLY A 342 -16.10 -17.55 -7.87
C GLY A 342 -16.24 -16.36 -6.91
N ASN A 343 -16.34 -16.64 -5.62
CA ASN A 343 -16.41 -15.61 -4.58
C ASN A 343 -15.05 -14.93 -4.37
N CYS A 344 -13.96 -15.50 -4.88
CA CYS A 344 -12.63 -14.92 -4.82
C CYS A 344 -12.32 -13.97 -5.98
N ARG A 345 -13.23 -13.79 -6.96
CA ARG A 345 -13.00 -12.89 -8.10
C ARG A 345 -12.74 -11.45 -7.64
N SER A 346 -11.95 -10.73 -8.43
CA SER A 346 -11.60 -9.33 -8.17
C SER A 346 -12.83 -8.44 -8.02
N ALA A 347 -13.89 -8.72 -8.79
CA ALA A 347 -15.14 -7.95 -8.81
C ALA A 347 -16.16 -8.40 -7.74
N PHE A 348 -16.03 -9.59 -7.16
CA PHE A 348 -17.07 -10.16 -6.32
C PHE A 348 -17.26 -9.37 -5.01
N ARG A 349 -18.50 -8.99 -4.72
CA ARG A 349 -18.89 -8.20 -3.56
C ARG A 349 -19.62 -9.06 -2.55
N LEU A 350 -19.16 -9.01 -1.30
CA LEU A 350 -19.95 -9.52 -0.18
C LEU A 350 -20.25 -8.37 0.79
N TRP A 351 -21.26 -8.57 1.63
CA TRP A 351 -21.54 -7.68 2.73
C TRP A 351 -21.69 -8.42 4.05
N GLY A 352 -21.36 -7.73 5.14
CA GLY A 352 -21.51 -8.25 6.48
C GLY A 352 -22.01 -7.19 7.44
N ASP A 353 -22.80 -7.60 8.43
CA ASP A 353 -23.12 -6.74 9.57
C ASP A 353 -21.82 -6.30 10.26
N ALA A 354 -21.69 -5.00 10.50
CA ALA A 354 -20.52 -4.35 11.09
C ALA A 354 -20.19 -4.88 12.49
N ASP A 355 -21.18 -5.41 13.21
CA ASP A 355 -21.04 -6.02 14.54
C ASP A 355 -20.76 -7.54 14.47
N PHE A 356 -20.91 -8.16 13.30
CA PHE A 356 -20.69 -9.60 13.15
C PHE A 356 -19.23 -9.92 12.83
N CYS A 357 -18.66 -10.81 13.64
CA CYS A 357 -17.36 -11.40 13.39
C CYS A 357 -17.50 -12.91 13.19
N ASN A 358 -16.62 -13.49 12.38
CA ASN A 358 -16.49 -14.93 12.19
C ASN A 358 -15.03 -15.25 11.81
N ASN A 359 -14.68 -16.53 11.82
CA ASN A 359 -13.33 -17.03 11.55
C ASN A 359 -12.85 -16.90 10.09
N ASN A 360 -13.54 -16.06 9.31
CA ASN A 360 -13.26 -15.78 7.92
C ASN A 360 -13.18 -14.28 7.60
N ARG A 361 -13.33 -13.38 8.59
CA ARG A 361 -13.30 -11.92 8.39
C ARG A 361 -12.05 -11.30 8.99
N GLY A 362 -11.16 -10.82 8.13
CA GLY A 362 -9.99 -10.01 8.44
C GLY A 362 -10.08 -8.63 7.78
N PHE A 363 -8.92 -8.00 7.56
CA PHE A 363 -8.82 -6.70 6.90
C PHE A 363 -7.37 -6.37 6.53
N ARG A 364 -7.21 -5.41 5.62
CA ARG A 364 -5.95 -4.71 5.36
C ARG A 364 -6.10 -3.22 5.63
N VAL A 365 -4.99 -2.48 5.71
CA VAL A 365 -5.01 -1.04 6.00
C VAL A 365 -4.39 -0.23 4.88
N VAL A 366 -4.88 0.99 4.70
CA VAL A 366 -4.29 1.98 3.79
C VAL A 366 -3.77 3.19 4.54
N TYR A 367 -2.79 3.85 3.93
CA TYR A 367 -2.27 5.15 4.32
C TYR A 367 -2.25 6.07 3.09
N LEU A 368 -2.78 7.29 3.21
CA LEU A 368 -2.69 8.30 2.15
C LEU A 368 -1.70 9.39 2.58
N PRO A 369 -0.57 9.54 1.86
CA PRO A 369 0.37 10.61 2.15
C PRO A 369 -0.18 11.97 1.71
N GLY A 370 -0.27 12.92 2.65
CA GLY A 370 -0.48 14.34 2.34
C GLY A 370 -1.91 14.78 2.01
N VAL A 371 -2.87 14.57 2.93
CA VAL A 371 -4.09 15.41 3.02
C VAL A 371 -3.84 16.56 3.98
#